data_AF-A0A354WYM1-F1
#
_entry.id   AF-A0A354WYM1-F1
#
_cell.length_a   1.000
_cell.length_b   1.000
_cell.length_c   1.000
_cell.angle_alpha   90.00
_cell.angle_beta   90.00
_cell.angle_gamma   90.00
#
_symmetry.space_group_name_H-M   'P 1'
#
loop_
_entity.id
_entity.type
_entity.pdbx_description
1 polymer ?
#
loop_
_entity_poly.entity_id
_entity_poly.type
_entity_poly.pdbx_seq_one_letter_code
_entity_poly.pdbx_strand_id
1 'polypeptide(L)'
;WMTSDVWQYERPHYTKFVMASADSGDKLFIPKENSDTNPATTGLINVERLSARVDYQANGSEGEEAGVYTVKSQATGEEIGKAKILGAMLINTLADKTKSYMFKRVTKASESFAFGTIDFLGKEQADDGFVATNYVLDPKSRSRKSAEDFDEDTYYPNIGYDNLSWSNHVITESLVDGLEDNYKCIGYPKENVNEMGRRTQTTGIVFQTRYTPNGYADGDTFFEWNNAIYPTLEKMMEAFDVASWSYYINNDTVWKENLTWNELRTDIIAHLKLDDPAGYRAWLVNESNGKDGIMNEAEDSLRWGSYVKNVLKYGITDGGKARVDIGTGVTEGTTRRLLHVASGVATYKDGICYYTYWIKHANDQNESNDLVRGKNEGGGPMEYAIVRNNIYKLRVRSISTPGGDIPGDRTVNVNVLVENWKPETREEIIIKPKS
;
A
#
# COMPACT_ATOMS: atom_id res chain seq x y z
N TRP A 1 -26.16 -23.22 -25.77
CA TRP A 1 -24.84 -23.79 -25.51
C TRP A 1 -23.81 -22.87 -26.12
N MET A 2 -23.40 -21.83 -25.38
CA MET A 2 -22.27 -20.97 -25.76
C MET A 2 -21.07 -21.42 -24.95
N THR A 3 -20.04 -21.86 -25.66
CA THR A 3 -18.80 -22.44 -25.15
C THR A 3 -17.79 -21.35 -24.79
N SER A 4 -17.54 -21.20 -23.49
CA SER A 4 -16.24 -21.32 -22.80
C SER A 4 -14.92 -20.72 -23.32
N ASP A 5 -14.87 -19.76 -24.23
CA ASP A 5 -13.58 -19.18 -24.68
C ASP A 5 -13.20 -17.84 -24.01
N VAL A 6 -13.48 -17.67 -22.71
CA VAL A 6 -13.13 -16.43 -21.95
C VAL A 6 -11.96 -16.64 -20.96
N TRP A 7 -11.28 -17.78 -21.01
CA TRP A 7 -10.16 -18.07 -20.10
C TRP A 7 -8.88 -18.43 -20.86
N GLN A 8 -8.32 -17.45 -21.56
CA GLN A 8 -6.87 -17.37 -21.71
C GLN A 8 -6.37 -16.30 -20.75
N TYR A 9 -5.54 -16.74 -19.82
CA TYR A 9 -4.89 -15.96 -18.76
C TYR A 9 -3.82 -15.04 -19.38
N GLU A 10 -4.24 -14.03 -20.13
CA GLU A 10 -3.43 -12.85 -20.38
C GLU A 10 -3.99 -11.73 -19.48
N ARG A 11 -3.10 -10.99 -18.82
CA ARG A 11 -3.43 -9.97 -17.81
C ARG A 11 -4.64 -9.14 -18.27
N PRO A 12 -5.66 -8.90 -17.43
CA PRO A 12 -6.91 -8.35 -17.93
C PRO A 12 -6.70 -6.88 -18.30
N HIS A 13 -6.42 -6.62 -19.56
CA HIS A 13 -6.67 -5.33 -20.18
C HIS A 13 -8.20 -5.17 -20.24
N TYR A 14 -8.78 -4.56 -19.20
CA TYR A 14 -10.22 -4.31 -19.13
C TYR A 14 -10.59 -3.25 -20.15
N THR A 15 -11.16 -3.68 -21.27
CA THR A 15 -11.66 -2.79 -22.34
C THR A 15 -13.19 -2.66 -22.34
N LYS A 16 -13.89 -3.48 -21.54
CA LYS A 16 -15.36 -3.51 -21.47
C LYS A 16 -15.84 -3.16 -20.08
N PHE A 17 -16.68 -2.14 -19.98
CA PHE A 17 -17.20 -1.62 -18.72
C PHE A 17 -18.72 -1.67 -18.72
N VAL A 18 -19.29 -2.07 -17.59
CA VAL A 18 -20.73 -1.88 -17.35
C VAL A 18 -20.99 -0.39 -17.19
N MET A 19 -22.02 0.09 -17.87
CA MET A 19 -22.47 1.48 -17.80
C MET A 19 -23.96 1.53 -17.46
N ALA A 20 -24.39 2.61 -16.81
CA ALA A 20 -25.79 2.89 -16.51
C ALA A 20 -26.12 4.35 -16.81
N SER A 21 -27.41 4.69 -16.84
CA SER A 21 -27.87 6.08 -17.04
C SER A 21 -27.20 7.01 -16.04
N ALA A 22 -26.60 8.09 -16.54
CA ALA A 22 -25.92 9.12 -15.75
C ALA A 22 -26.91 10.21 -15.28
N ASP A 23 -28.01 10.37 -16.00
CA ASP A 23 -29.11 11.28 -15.67
C ASP A 23 -30.47 10.67 -16.03
N SER A 24 -31.54 11.33 -15.61
CA SER A 24 -32.91 10.92 -15.91
C SER A 24 -33.33 11.16 -17.37
N GLY A 25 -32.49 11.80 -18.18
CA GLY A 25 -32.75 12.16 -19.56
C GLY A 25 -33.94 13.13 -19.74
N ASP A 26 -34.21 13.46 -21.00
CA ASP A 26 -35.43 14.13 -21.39
C ASP A 26 -36.60 13.14 -21.46
N LYS A 27 -37.82 13.63 -21.26
CA LYS A 27 -39.02 12.81 -21.49
C LYS A 27 -39.09 12.46 -22.97
N LEU A 28 -39.11 11.16 -23.31
CA LEU A 28 -39.39 10.70 -24.65
C LEU A 28 -40.84 11.05 -25.02
N PHE A 29 -41.00 11.88 -26.05
CA PHE A 29 -42.30 12.13 -26.67
C PHE A 29 -42.53 11.11 -27.79
N ILE A 30 -43.59 10.32 -27.67
CA ILE A 30 -44.01 9.38 -28.71
C ILE A 30 -45.17 10.02 -29.49
N PRO A 31 -44.94 10.53 -30.72
CA PRO A 31 -45.99 11.14 -31.52
C PRO A 31 -47.03 10.10 -31.98
N LYS A 32 -48.26 10.55 -32.24
CA LYS A 32 -49.34 9.71 -32.76
C LYS A 32 -48.99 9.05 -34.10
N GLU A 33 -48.21 9.73 -34.94
CA GLU A 33 -47.76 9.30 -36.27
C GLU A 33 -46.48 8.43 -36.22
N ASN A 34 -46.13 7.86 -35.05
CA ASN A 34 -44.93 7.05 -34.88
C ASN A 34 -44.99 5.79 -35.75
N SER A 35 -43.99 5.59 -36.60
CA SER A 35 -43.91 4.47 -37.55
C SER A 35 -42.47 4.12 -37.86
N ASP A 36 -42.22 3.03 -38.60
CA ASP A 36 -40.87 2.62 -39.03
C ASP A 36 -40.16 3.72 -39.84
N THR A 37 -40.92 4.57 -40.54
CA THR A 37 -40.40 5.69 -41.34
C THR A 37 -40.46 7.04 -40.61
N ASN A 38 -41.05 7.09 -39.41
CA ASN A 38 -41.12 8.26 -38.54
C ASN A 38 -40.99 7.84 -37.06
N PRO A 39 -39.83 7.29 -36.65
CA PRO A 39 -39.67 6.76 -35.30
C PRO A 39 -39.59 7.88 -34.27
N ALA A 40 -40.11 7.61 -33.08
CA ALA A 40 -39.91 8.46 -31.91
C ALA A 40 -38.43 8.45 -31.53
N THR A 41 -37.83 9.62 -31.48
CA THR A 41 -36.44 9.81 -31.08
C THR A 41 -36.40 10.44 -29.69
N THR A 42 -35.59 9.88 -28.79
CA THR A 42 -35.22 10.57 -27.56
C THR A 42 -33.97 11.40 -27.79
N GLY A 43 -33.88 12.53 -27.09
CA GLY A 43 -32.60 13.17 -26.86
C GLY A 43 -31.61 12.19 -26.20
N LEU A 44 -30.33 12.46 -26.46
CA LEU A 44 -29.14 11.75 -25.99
C LEU A 44 -29.32 11.11 -24.60
N ILE A 45 -29.07 9.81 -24.49
CA ILE A 45 -29.00 9.12 -23.20
C ILE A 45 -27.54 9.15 -22.75
N ASN A 46 -27.26 9.89 -21.67
CA ASN A 46 -25.93 9.89 -21.07
C ASN A 46 -25.78 8.65 -20.21
N VAL A 47 -24.68 7.92 -20.41
CA VAL A 47 -24.31 6.78 -19.60
C VAL A 47 -22.96 7.02 -18.93
N GLU A 48 -22.77 6.43 -17.76
CA GLU A 48 -21.53 6.48 -16.99
C GLU A 48 -21.07 5.08 -16.61
N ARG A 49 -19.75 4.87 -16.58
CA ARG A 49 -19.15 3.62 -16.10
C ARG A 49 -19.44 3.44 -14.61
N LEU A 50 -19.64 2.20 -14.18
CA LEU A 50 -19.83 1.87 -12.75
C LEU A 50 -18.53 1.82 -11.95
N SER A 51 -17.37 1.85 -12.63
CA SER A 51 -16.04 1.86 -12.02
C SER A 51 -15.36 3.21 -12.20
N ALA A 52 -14.40 3.51 -11.33
CA ALA A 52 -13.39 4.54 -11.56
C ALA A 52 -12.17 3.94 -12.27
N ARG A 53 -11.22 4.79 -12.68
CA ARG A 53 -9.87 4.40 -13.10
C ARG A 53 -8.84 5.10 -12.21
N VAL A 54 -7.79 4.40 -11.80
CA VAL A 54 -6.68 5.01 -11.06
C VAL A 54 -5.39 4.86 -11.86
N ASP A 55 -4.76 6.00 -12.13
CA ASP A 55 -3.50 6.11 -12.83
C ASP A 55 -2.46 6.76 -11.90
N TYR A 56 -1.19 6.38 -12.03
CA TYR A 56 -0.09 7.12 -11.41
C TYR A 56 1.00 7.50 -12.40
N GLN A 57 1.77 8.54 -12.06
CA GLN A 57 2.94 8.98 -12.79
C GLN A 57 4.10 9.18 -11.82
N ALA A 58 5.26 8.63 -12.16
CA ALA A 58 6.49 8.75 -11.39
C ALA A 58 7.63 9.18 -12.33
N ASN A 59 7.78 10.49 -12.55
CA ASN A 59 8.82 11.00 -13.45
C ASN A 59 10.20 11.04 -12.82
N GLY A 60 10.29 11.05 -11.48
CA GLY A 60 11.57 11.23 -10.77
C GLY A 60 11.94 12.69 -10.56
N SER A 61 13.11 12.88 -9.95
CA SER A 61 13.76 14.18 -9.78
C SER A 61 14.40 14.66 -11.08
N GLU A 62 14.51 15.98 -11.25
CA GLU A 62 15.20 16.57 -12.40
C GLU A 62 16.66 16.09 -12.47
N GLY A 63 17.07 15.62 -13.66
CA GLY A 63 18.42 15.09 -13.90
C GLY A 63 18.62 13.62 -13.53
N GLU A 64 17.63 12.98 -12.90
CA GLU A 64 17.66 11.54 -12.58
C GLU A 64 16.96 10.70 -13.66
N GLU A 65 17.18 9.39 -13.63
CA GLU A 65 16.39 8.45 -14.45
C GLU A 65 14.89 8.52 -14.09
N ALA A 66 14.04 8.16 -15.05
CA ALA A 66 12.60 8.11 -14.83
C ALA A 66 12.24 7.27 -13.60
N GLY A 67 11.44 7.86 -12.71
CA GLY A 67 10.98 7.23 -11.47
C GLY A 67 11.98 7.25 -10.32
N VAL A 68 13.19 7.79 -10.51
CA VAL A 68 14.21 7.95 -9.46
C VAL A 68 14.10 9.33 -8.82
N TYR A 69 13.91 9.35 -7.51
CA TYR A 69 13.79 10.56 -6.70
C TYR A 69 15.01 10.73 -5.79
N THR A 70 15.62 11.91 -5.82
CA THR A 70 16.62 12.31 -4.82
C THR A 70 15.92 12.52 -3.48
N VAL A 71 16.35 11.81 -2.45
CA VAL A 71 15.79 11.92 -1.10
C VAL A 71 16.70 12.81 -0.27
N LYS A 72 16.13 13.90 0.27
CA LYS A 72 16.86 14.88 1.08
C LYS A 72 16.36 14.88 2.52
N SER A 73 17.29 14.95 3.46
CA SER A 73 16.99 15.16 4.88
C SER A 73 16.20 16.46 5.04
N GLN A 74 15.05 16.40 5.72
CA GLN A 74 14.29 17.60 6.04
C GLN A 74 15.02 18.52 7.03
N ALA A 75 15.91 17.97 7.85
CA ALA A 75 16.64 18.72 8.87
C ALA A 75 17.84 19.47 8.28
N THR A 76 18.58 18.85 7.37
CA THR A 76 19.86 19.40 6.84
C THR A 76 19.76 19.85 5.38
N GLY A 77 18.75 19.40 4.63
CA GLY A 77 18.64 19.62 3.18
C GLY A 77 19.61 18.78 2.34
N GLU A 78 20.46 17.98 2.98
CA GLU A 78 21.45 17.14 2.31
C GLU A 78 20.79 15.90 1.70
N GLU A 79 21.33 15.44 0.57
CA GLU A 79 20.94 14.15 0.00
C GLU A 79 21.33 13.04 0.96
N ILE A 80 20.39 12.14 1.24
CA ILE A 80 20.56 10.97 2.12
C ILE A 80 20.41 9.65 1.37
N GLY A 81 19.97 9.69 0.12
CA GLY A 81 19.87 8.53 -0.75
C GLY A 81 18.96 8.79 -1.95
N LYS A 82 18.69 7.73 -2.71
CA LYS A 82 17.81 7.74 -3.89
C LYS A 82 16.69 6.73 -3.75
N ALA A 83 15.51 7.05 -4.28
CA ALA A 83 14.32 6.22 -4.22
C ALA A 83 13.75 6.00 -5.63
N LYS A 84 13.76 4.76 -6.14
CA LYS A 84 13.19 4.40 -7.45
C LYS A 84 11.82 3.75 -7.30
N ILE A 85 10.77 4.37 -7.81
CA ILE A 85 9.43 3.76 -7.85
C ILE A 85 9.42 2.61 -8.86
N LEU A 86 9.06 1.41 -8.40
CA LEU A 86 9.05 0.18 -9.19
C LEU A 86 7.65 -0.19 -9.67
N GLY A 87 6.63 0.13 -8.88
CA GLY A 87 5.25 -0.22 -9.14
C GLY A 87 4.32 0.32 -8.07
N ALA A 88 3.02 0.03 -8.21
CA ALA A 88 2.04 0.38 -7.21
C ALA A 88 0.91 -0.64 -7.14
N MET A 89 0.22 -0.70 -6.01
CA MET A 89 -1.02 -1.45 -5.82
C MET A 89 -2.10 -0.57 -5.21
N LEU A 90 -3.36 -0.88 -5.49
CA LEU A 90 -4.49 -0.28 -4.77
C LEU A 90 -4.74 -1.06 -3.48
N ILE A 91 -5.11 -0.34 -2.42
CA ILE A 91 -5.50 -0.91 -1.13
C ILE A 91 -6.91 -0.45 -0.75
N ASN A 92 -7.58 -1.23 0.09
CA ASN A 92 -8.97 -0.97 0.49
C ASN A 92 -9.92 -0.80 -0.70
N THR A 93 -9.72 -1.59 -1.76
CA THR A 93 -10.71 -1.69 -2.83
C THR A 93 -11.84 -2.61 -2.39
N LEU A 94 -13.08 -2.32 -2.83
CA LEU A 94 -14.21 -3.18 -2.47
C LEU A 94 -14.10 -4.52 -3.20
N ALA A 95 -14.30 -5.62 -2.46
CA ALA A 95 -14.27 -6.97 -3.01
C ALA A 95 -15.32 -7.18 -4.10
N ASP A 96 -15.11 -8.20 -4.95
CA ASP A 96 -16.04 -8.56 -6.03
C ASP A 96 -17.47 -8.84 -5.52
N LYS A 97 -17.59 -9.49 -4.36
CA LYS A 97 -18.88 -9.79 -3.71
C LYS A 97 -19.60 -8.54 -3.18
N THR A 98 -18.89 -7.44 -2.98
CA THR A 98 -19.47 -6.20 -2.44
C THR A 98 -20.31 -5.52 -3.52
N LYS A 99 -21.57 -5.28 -3.19
CA LYS A 99 -22.58 -4.75 -4.12
C LYS A 99 -22.25 -3.30 -4.48
N SER A 100 -22.62 -2.90 -5.71
CA SER A 100 -22.65 -1.51 -6.17
C SER A 100 -24.06 -1.16 -6.64
N TYR A 101 -24.45 0.11 -6.53
CA TYR A 101 -25.72 0.55 -7.13
C TYR A 101 -25.58 0.70 -8.65
N MET A 102 -26.59 0.22 -9.39
CA MET A 102 -26.64 0.43 -10.84
C MET A 102 -26.70 1.93 -11.18
N PHE A 103 -27.61 2.66 -10.54
CA PHE A 103 -27.77 4.10 -10.72
C PHE A 103 -27.11 4.87 -9.58
N LYS A 104 -26.44 5.98 -9.92
CA LYS A 104 -25.84 6.89 -8.94
C LYS A 104 -26.89 7.43 -7.99
N ARG A 105 -26.47 7.58 -6.74
CA ARG A 105 -27.27 8.14 -5.65
C ARG A 105 -26.44 9.18 -4.95
N VAL A 106 -27.06 10.32 -4.66
CA VAL A 106 -26.43 11.36 -3.85
C VAL A 106 -27.35 11.79 -2.73
N THR A 107 -26.79 12.40 -1.68
CA THR A 107 -27.60 13.20 -0.76
C THR A 107 -27.93 14.55 -1.40
N LYS A 108 -28.95 15.24 -0.88
CA LYS A 108 -29.08 16.67 -1.15
C LYS A 108 -27.94 17.45 -0.49
N ALA A 109 -27.70 18.66 -0.99
CA ALA A 109 -26.69 19.57 -0.44
C ALA A 109 -26.93 19.84 1.05
N SER A 110 -25.84 19.80 1.81
CA SER A 110 -25.77 20.05 3.26
C SER A 110 -26.59 19.08 4.12
N GLU A 111 -27.08 17.97 3.55
CA GLU A 111 -27.74 16.91 4.30
C GLU A 111 -26.74 15.84 4.79
N SER A 112 -27.11 15.16 5.88
CA SER A 112 -26.28 14.12 6.52
C SER A 112 -25.98 12.94 5.58
N PHE A 113 -24.75 12.41 5.62
CA PHE A 113 -24.38 11.17 4.94
C PHE A 113 -25.27 9.97 5.36
N ALA A 114 -25.54 9.84 6.66
CA ALA A 114 -26.28 8.71 7.21
C ALA A 114 -27.80 8.80 6.98
N PHE A 115 -28.37 10.00 7.05
CA PHE A 115 -29.83 10.21 7.10
C PHE A 115 -30.40 11.10 6.00
N GLY A 116 -29.56 11.69 5.15
CA GLY A 116 -29.99 12.58 4.07
C GLY A 116 -30.96 11.92 3.10
N THR A 117 -31.78 12.74 2.47
CA THR A 117 -32.67 12.38 1.37
C THR A 117 -31.85 11.89 0.20
N ILE A 118 -32.23 10.75 -0.37
CA ILE A 118 -31.58 10.22 -1.58
C ILE A 118 -32.15 10.94 -2.80
N ASP A 119 -31.25 11.53 -3.58
CA ASP A 119 -31.52 11.97 -4.94
C ASP A 119 -30.93 10.95 -5.92
N PHE A 120 -31.81 10.34 -6.73
CA PHE A 120 -31.43 9.32 -7.71
C PHE A 120 -30.96 10.00 -8.98
N LEU A 121 -29.83 9.57 -9.53
CA LEU A 121 -29.19 10.21 -10.68
C LEU A 121 -28.85 11.69 -10.42
N GLY A 122 -28.74 12.07 -9.14
CA GLY A 122 -28.39 13.42 -8.73
C GLY A 122 -26.90 13.71 -8.95
N LYS A 123 -26.58 15.01 -9.00
CA LYS A 123 -25.22 15.51 -9.24
C LYS A 123 -24.50 15.79 -7.93
N GLU A 124 -23.18 15.66 -7.97
CA GLU A 124 -22.31 16.19 -6.92
C GLU A 124 -22.36 17.73 -6.97
N GLN A 125 -22.32 18.35 -5.79
CA GLN A 125 -22.44 19.79 -5.58
C GLN A 125 -21.29 20.27 -4.72
N ALA A 126 -20.85 21.50 -4.98
CA ALA A 126 -19.83 22.18 -4.19
C ALA A 126 -20.29 23.61 -3.88
N ASP A 127 -19.74 24.19 -2.83
CA ASP A 127 -19.92 25.61 -2.51
C ASP A 127 -18.98 26.51 -3.33
N ASP A 128 -19.04 27.82 -3.07
CA ASP A 128 -18.19 28.82 -3.75
C ASP A 128 -16.68 28.61 -3.49
N GLY A 129 -16.32 27.86 -2.44
CA GLY A 129 -14.96 27.46 -2.12
C GLY A 129 -14.52 26.18 -2.82
N PHE A 130 -15.34 25.60 -3.70
CA PHE A 130 -15.16 24.28 -4.32
C PHE A 130 -15.12 23.13 -3.32
N VAL A 131 -15.65 23.34 -2.11
CA VAL A 131 -15.80 22.29 -1.10
C VAL A 131 -17.09 21.53 -1.37
N ALA A 132 -17.02 20.19 -1.39
CA ALA A 132 -18.20 19.38 -1.64
C ALA A 132 -19.27 19.57 -0.55
N THR A 133 -20.53 19.68 -0.96
CA THR A 133 -21.67 19.92 -0.04
C THR A 133 -22.61 18.74 0.06
N ASN A 134 -22.50 17.73 -0.81
CA ASN A 134 -23.27 16.50 -0.74
C ASN A 134 -22.39 15.27 -0.91
N TYR A 135 -22.98 14.09 -0.66
CA TYR A 135 -22.28 12.82 -0.73
C TYR A 135 -22.81 11.96 -1.86
N VAL A 136 -21.91 11.34 -2.61
CA VAL A 136 -22.24 10.13 -3.37
C VAL A 136 -22.41 8.97 -2.37
N LEU A 137 -23.32 8.05 -2.67
CA LEU A 137 -23.67 6.93 -1.79
C LEU A 137 -23.46 5.58 -2.49
N ASP A 138 -22.75 4.67 -1.83
CA ASP A 138 -22.65 3.26 -2.17
C ASP A 138 -23.58 2.40 -1.29
N PRO A 139 -23.74 1.08 -1.57
CA PRO A 139 -24.64 0.21 -0.79
C PRO A 139 -24.31 0.06 0.69
N LYS A 140 -23.10 0.43 1.12
CA LYS A 140 -22.62 0.36 2.50
C LYS A 140 -22.54 1.72 3.19
N SER A 141 -22.81 2.83 2.50
CA SER A 141 -22.80 4.17 3.10
C SER A 141 -23.64 4.28 4.38
N ARG A 142 -24.79 3.60 4.46
CA ARG A 142 -25.68 3.68 5.63
C ARG A 142 -25.52 2.56 6.66
N SER A 143 -24.82 1.49 6.30
CA SER A 143 -24.61 0.33 7.18
C SER A 143 -23.18 0.21 7.70
N ARG A 144 -22.29 1.13 7.27
CA ARG A 144 -20.84 1.15 7.50
C ARG A 144 -20.15 -0.07 6.86
N LYS A 145 -18.93 0.16 6.36
CA LYS A 145 -18.10 -0.92 5.79
C LYS A 145 -17.39 -1.70 6.89
N SER A 146 -17.36 -3.01 6.72
CA SER A 146 -16.59 -3.97 7.53
C SER A 146 -15.41 -4.50 6.71
N ALA A 147 -14.47 -5.21 7.36
CA ALA A 147 -13.32 -5.80 6.66
C ALA A 147 -13.74 -6.72 5.50
N GLU A 148 -14.84 -7.46 5.66
CA GLU A 148 -15.37 -8.39 4.65
C GLU A 148 -15.85 -7.71 3.36
N ASP A 149 -16.05 -6.38 3.37
CA ASP A 149 -16.46 -5.62 2.21
C ASP A 149 -15.29 -5.27 1.27
N PHE A 150 -14.06 -5.45 1.74
CA PHE A 150 -12.83 -5.15 1.01
C PHE A 150 -12.17 -6.41 0.48
N ASP A 151 -11.35 -6.25 -0.56
CA ASP A 151 -10.44 -7.28 -1.03
C ASP A 151 -9.49 -7.68 0.10
N GLU A 152 -9.49 -8.97 0.46
CA GLU A 152 -8.83 -9.47 1.68
C GLU A 152 -7.31 -9.34 1.62
N ASP A 153 -6.73 -9.59 0.44
CA ASP A 153 -5.29 -9.56 0.22
C ASP A 153 -4.73 -8.13 0.24
N THR A 154 -5.53 -7.15 -0.17
CA THR A 154 -5.13 -5.73 -0.23
C THR A 154 -5.84 -4.85 0.80
N TYR A 155 -6.50 -5.45 1.78
CA TYR A 155 -7.10 -4.73 2.89
C TYR A 155 -6.01 -4.19 3.82
N TYR A 156 -5.90 -2.87 3.96
CA TYR A 156 -4.78 -2.22 4.68
C TYR A 156 -4.56 -2.76 6.10
N PRO A 157 -5.60 -2.99 6.93
CA PRO A 157 -5.43 -3.60 8.25
C PRO A 157 -4.90 -5.04 8.26
N ASN A 158 -5.00 -5.77 7.14
CA ASN A 158 -4.43 -7.11 7.00
C ASN A 158 -2.96 -7.09 6.57
N ILE A 159 -2.45 -5.93 6.11
CA ILE A 159 -1.06 -5.79 5.71
C ILE A 159 -0.17 -5.83 6.97
N GLY A 160 0.71 -6.82 7.02
CA GLY A 160 1.61 -7.01 8.15
C GLY A 160 2.75 -7.98 7.83
N TYR A 161 3.47 -8.38 8.87
CA TYR A 161 4.65 -9.23 8.77
C TYR A 161 4.35 -10.73 8.69
N ASP A 162 3.13 -11.13 9.04
CA ASP A 162 2.73 -12.54 9.07
C ASP A 162 2.48 -13.10 7.67
N ASN A 163 1.98 -12.27 6.76
CA ASN A 163 1.68 -12.65 5.38
C ASN A 163 2.06 -11.50 4.43
N LEU A 164 3.00 -11.75 3.53
CA LEU A 164 3.49 -10.79 2.53
C LEU A 164 2.83 -10.95 1.15
N SER A 165 1.80 -11.79 1.02
CA SER A 165 1.11 -12.03 -0.26
C SER A 165 0.52 -10.78 -0.90
N TRP A 166 0.19 -9.75 -0.10
CA TRP A 166 -0.22 -8.43 -0.58
C TRP A 166 0.78 -7.85 -1.60
N SER A 167 2.07 -8.14 -1.47
CA SER A 167 3.10 -7.63 -2.37
C SER A 167 3.00 -8.19 -3.80
N ASN A 168 2.32 -9.33 -3.98
CA ASN A 168 2.06 -9.89 -5.31
C ASN A 168 1.04 -9.08 -6.12
N HIS A 169 0.31 -8.15 -5.47
CA HIS A 169 -0.65 -7.26 -6.11
C HIS A 169 0.01 -5.98 -6.66
N VAL A 170 1.32 -5.81 -6.50
CA VAL A 170 2.07 -4.69 -7.07
C VAL A 170 2.11 -4.79 -8.59
N ILE A 171 1.58 -3.77 -9.25
CA ILE A 171 1.56 -3.62 -10.69
C ILE A 171 2.77 -2.78 -11.11
N THR A 172 3.66 -3.38 -11.90
CA THR A 172 4.86 -2.72 -12.44
C THR A 172 4.64 -2.13 -13.84
N GLU A 173 3.76 -2.74 -14.62
CA GLU A 173 3.40 -2.33 -15.98
C GLU A 173 1.97 -1.78 -16.05
N SER A 174 1.73 -0.79 -16.90
CA SER A 174 0.38 -0.20 -17.04
C SER A 174 -0.64 -1.24 -17.51
N LEU A 175 -1.84 -1.23 -16.91
CA LEU A 175 -2.98 -2.02 -17.40
C LEU A 175 -3.57 -1.45 -18.71
N VAL A 176 -3.16 -0.24 -19.10
CA VAL A 176 -3.60 0.42 -20.34
C VAL A 176 -2.37 0.86 -21.13
N ASP A 177 -2.29 0.40 -22.37
CA ASP A 177 -1.22 0.79 -23.29
C ASP A 177 -1.45 2.20 -23.84
N GLY A 178 -0.35 2.90 -24.14
CA GLY A 178 -0.40 4.18 -24.86
C GLY A 178 -1.00 5.35 -24.09
N LEU A 179 -1.06 5.27 -22.74
CA LEU A 179 -1.45 6.43 -21.94
C LEU A 179 -0.49 7.61 -22.16
N GLU A 180 -1.07 8.80 -22.30
CA GLU A 180 -0.32 10.05 -22.42
C GLU A 180 0.45 10.37 -21.13
N ASP A 181 1.46 11.24 -21.24
CA ASP A 181 2.26 11.74 -20.13
C ASP A 181 2.87 10.64 -19.24
N ASN A 182 3.21 9.47 -19.78
CA ASN A 182 3.83 8.37 -19.01
C ASN A 182 3.00 7.90 -17.79
N TYR A 183 1.68 8.13 -17.79
CA TYR A 183 0.82 7.57 -16.76
C TYR A 183 0.75 6.04 -16.89
N LYS A 184 0.63 5.37 -15.75
CA LYS A 184 0.39 3.93 -15.63
C LYS A 184 -0.95 3.69 -14.96
N CYS A 185 -1.87 3.01 -15.64
CA CYS A 185 -3.13 2.56 -15.05
C CYS A 185 -2.85 1.36 -14.13
N ILE A 186 -3.36 1.41 -12.91
CA ILE A 186 -3.17 0.36 -11.89
C ILE A 186 -4.47 -0.27 -11.40
N GLY A 187 -5.61 0.17 -11.92
CA GLY A 187 -6.86 -0.54 -11.62
C GLY A 187 -8.12 0.25 -11.86
N TYR A 188 -9.23 -0.46 -11.68
CA TYR A 188 -10.57 0.01 -11.92
C TYR A 188 -11.48 -0.20 -10.69
N PRO A 189 -11.20 0.48 -9.57
CA PRO A 189 -11.94 0.24 -8.34
C PRO A 189 -13.43 0.58 -8.49
N LYS A 190 -14.27 -0.17 -7.77
CA LYS A 190 -15.67 0.18 -7.54
C LYS A 190 -15.77 1.50 -6.76
N GLU A 191 -16.90 2.18 -6.92
CA GLU A 191 -17.27 3.31 -6.08
C GLU A 191 -17.17 2.95 -4.59
N ASN A 192 -16.34 3.69 -3.85
CA ASN A 192 -16.09 3.51 -2.42
C ASN A 192 -16.15 4.87 -1.74
N VAL A 193 -17.25 5.14 -1.04
CA VAL A 193 -17.55 6.45 -0.43
C VAL A 193 -17.80 6.30 1.06
N ASN A 194 -17.25 7.21 1.85
CA ASN A 194 -17.36 7.21 3.30
C ASN A 194 -17.79 8.59 3.78
N GLU A 195 -18.38 8.67 4.98
CA GLU A 195 -18.76 9.95 5.61
C GLU A 195 -17.55 10.87 5.77
N MET A 196 -16.43 10.28 6.12
CA MET A 196 -15.12 10.91 6.22
C MET A 196 -14.06 9.86 5.87
N GLY A 197 -12.84 10.32 5.60
CA GLY A 197 -11.70 9.45 5.39
C GLY A 197 -11.43 8.59 6.61
N ARG A 198 -11.16 7.30 6.38
CA ARG A 198 -10.67 6.36 7.40
C ARG A 198 -9.66 5.42 6.78
N ARG A 199 -8.52 5.22 7.41
CA ARG A 199 -7.46 4.32 6.89
C ARG A 199 -7.90 2.87 6.69
N THR A 200 -8.96 2.47 7.39
CA THR A 200 -9.56 1.13 7.30
C THR A 200 -10.65 1.03 6.24
N GLN A 201 -11.01 2.11 5.54
CA GLN A 201 -12.16 2.15 4.63
C GLN A 201 -11.93 2.96 3.35
N THR A 202 -10.98 3.90 3.35
CA THR A 202 -10.63 4.75 2.22
C THR A 202 -9.73 3.98 1.27
N THR A 203 -10.07 3.98 -0.03
CA THR A 203 -9.19 3.44 -1.06
C THR A 203 -7.88 4.23 -1.09
N GLY A 204 -6.76 3.51 -1.02
CA GLY A 204 -5.42 4.07 -1.09
C GLY A 204 -4.62 3.48 -2.25
N ILE A 205 -3.45 4.05 -2.45
CA ILE A 205 -2.39 3.50 -3.29
C ILE A 205 -1.17 3.23 -2.40
N VAL A 206 -0.50 2.11 -2.64
CA VAL A 206 0.82 1.80 -2.08
C VAL A 206 1.82 1.78 -3.21
N PHE A 207 2.85 2.61 -3.13
CA PHE A 207 3.98 2.59 -4.05
C PHE A 207 5.06 1.66 -3.51
N GLN A 208 5.49 0.69 -4.33
CA GLN A 208 6.70 -0.08 -4.07
C GLN A 208 7.90 0.66 -4.65
N THR A 209 8.93 0.83 -3.83
CA THR A 209 10.11 1.62 -4.14
C THR A 209 11.36 0.84 -3.78
N ARG A 210 12.45 1.03 -4.53
CA ARG A 210 13.79 0.67 -4.08
C ARG A 210 14.51 1.89 -3.56
N TYR A 211 14.84 1.89 -2.27
CA TYR A 211 15.62 2.94 -1.64
C TYR A 211 17.08 2.51 -1.50
N THR A 212 17.98 3.38 -1.95
CA THR A 212 19.43 3.19 -1.89
C THR A 212 20.01 4.33 -1.05
N PRO A 213 20.32 4.07 0.24
CA PRO A 213 20.93 5.08 1.10
C PRO A 213 22.32 5.47 0.60
N ASN A 214 22.81 6.66 0.98
CA ASN A 214 24.17 7.08 0.64
C ASN A 214 25.21 6.10 1.21
N GLY A 215 26.17 5.71 0.38
CA GLY A 215 27.19 4.72 0.73
C GLY A 215 26.78 3.25 0.51
N TYR A 216 25.58 3.01 0.00
CA TYR A 216 25.08 1.68 -0.36
C TYR A 216 25.05 1.50 -1.89
N ALA A 217 25.10 0.24 -2.32
CA ALA A 217 24.86 -0.12 -3.71
C ALA A 217 23.36 -0.38 -3.95
N ASP A 218 22.91 -0.20 -5.19
CA ASP A 218 21.52 -0.53 -5.55
C ASP A 218 21.21 -2.01 -5.28
N GLY A 219 20.11 -2.27 -4.59
CA GLY A 219 19.71 -3.62 -4.20
C GLY A 219 20.43 -4.19 -2.97
N ASP A 220 21.21 -3.38 -2.25
CA ASP A 220 21.71 -3.80 -0.95
C ASP A 220 20.56 -4.02 0.05
N THR A 221 20.66 -5.08 0.85
CA THR A 221 19.78 -5.26 2.02
C THR A 221 20.34 -4.50 3.21
N PHE A 222 19.47 -3.78 3.93
CA PHE A 222 19.83 -3.03 5.15
C PHE A 222 18.71 -3.05 6.19
N PHE A 223 19.04 -2.57 7.39
CA PHE A 223 18.15 -2.55 8.55
C PHE A 223 17.98 -1.13 9.08
N GLU A 224 16.77 -0.76 9.48
CA GLU A 224 16.54 0.49 10.22
C GLU A 224 16.14 0.14 11.66
N TRP A 225 16.86 0.72 12.60
CA TRP A 225 16.58 0.61 14.02
C TRP A 225 16.91 1.94 14.70
N ASN A 226 16.03 2.40 15.58
CA ASN A 226 16.20 3.65 16.33
C ASN A 226 16.55 4.86 15.43
N ASN A 227 15.87 4.99 14.28
CA ASN A 227 16.07 6.05 13.27
C ASN A 227 17.46 6.06 12.60
N ALA A 228 18.23 4.97 12.69
CA ALA A 228 19.51 4.80 12.01
C ALA A 228 19.48 3.60 11.07
N ILE A 229 20.22 3.68 9.97
CA ILE A 229 20.36 2.61 8.97
C ILE A 229 21.68 1.88 9.17
N TYR A 230 21.62 0.55 9.18
CA TYR A 230 22.76 -0.35 9.34
C TYR A 230 22.86 -1.33 8.17
N PRO A 231 24.08 -1.58 7.65
CA PRO A 231 24.26 -2.48 6.50
C PRO A 231 24.15 -3.96 6.87
N THR A 232 24.27 -4.28 8.17
CA THR A 232 24.29 -5.65 8.71
C THR A 232 23.74 -5.64 10.14
N LEU A 233 23.25 -6.79 10.61
CA LEU A 233 22.84 -6.94 12.01
C LEU A 233 24.03 -6.79 12.96
N GLU A 234 25.22 -7.21 12.54
CA GLU A 234 26.49 -7.06 13.24
C GLU A 234 26.77 -5.58 13.54
N LYS A 235 26.65 -4.71 12.53
CA LYS A 235 26.87 -3.26 12.71
C LYS A 235 25.78 -2.62 13.56
N MET A 236 24.55 -3.11 13.49
CA MET A 236 23.47 -2.68 14.37
C MET A 236 23.75 -3.06 15.83
N MET A 237 24.16 -4.31 16.09
CA MET A 237 24.47 -4.81 17.43
C MET A 237 25.70 -4.13 18.03
N GLU A 238 26.74 -3.90 17.23
CA GLU A 238 27.92 -3.13 17.62
C GLU A 238 27.52 -1.70 18.03
N ALA A 239 26.66 -1.04 17.27
CA ALA A 239 26.18 0.31 17.59
C ALA A 239 25.25 0.36 18.82
N PHE A 240 24.46 -0.68 19.03
CA PHE A 240 23.60 -0.82 20.21
C PHE A 240 24.41 -0.93 21.50
N ASP A 241 25.42 -1.81 21.50
CA ASP A 241 26.32 -1.95 22.64
C ASP A 241 27.67 -2.56 22.23
N VAL A 242 28.64 -1.67 22.00
CA VAL A 242 30.03 -2.03 21.64
C VAL A 242 30.66 -2.97 22.66
N ALA A 243 30.37 -2.81 23.96
CA ALA A 243 30.95 -3.63 25.01
C ALA A 243 30.36 -5.05 24.98
N SER A 244 29.03 -5.17 24.90
CA SER A 244 28.35 -6.47 24.71
C SER A 244 28.88 -7.18 23.46
N TRP A 245 28.94 -6.46 22.34
CA TRP A 245 29.41 -6.98 21.07
C TRP A 245 30.84 -7.52 21.17
N SER A 246 31.78 -6.70 21.66
CA SER A 246 33.21 -7.02 21.62
C SER A 246 33.64 -8.04 22.67
N TYR A 247 33.05 -8.00 23.86
CA TYR A 247 33.53 -8.83 24.97
C TYR A 247 32.75 -10.13 25.14
N TYR A 248 31.47 -10.16 24.76
CA TYR A 248 30.57 -11.27 25.08
C TYR A 248 29.97 -11.97 23.85
N ILE A 249 29.74 -11.25 22.74
CA ILE A 249 29.15 -11.82 21.52
C ILE A 249 30.23 -12.30 20.56
N ASN A 250 31.19 -11.43 20.21
CA ASN A 250 32.23 -11.66 19.22
C ASN A 250 33.60 -11.93 19.87
N ASN A 251 33.65 -12.76 20.90
CA ASN A 251 34.87 -13.10 21.63
C ASN A 251 34.98 -14.61 21.86
N ASP A 252 35.89 -15.27 21.15
CA ASP A 252 36.12 -16.72 21.29
C ASP A 252 36.59 -17.10 22.71
N THR A 253 37.18 -16.18 23.46
CA THR A 253 37.74 -16.46 24.79
C THR A 253 36.65 -16.75 25.82
N VAL A 254 35.48 -16.10 25.72
CA VAL A 254 34.36 -16.35 26.62
C VAL A 254 33.53 -17.56 26.18
N TRP A 255 33.52 -17.85 24.87
CA TRP A 255 32.91 -19.05 24.27
C TRP A 255 33.92 -20.20 24.22
N LYS A 256 34.47 -20.55 25.38
CA LYS A 256 35.52 -21.57 25.56
C LYS A 256 34.97 -23.01 25.57
N GLU A 257 35.83 -23.98 25.31
CA GLU A 257 35.55 -25.40 25.56
C GLU A 257 35.13 -25.65 27.01
N ASN A 258 34.19 -26.57 27.21
CA ASN A 258 33.63 -26.94 28.51
C ASN A 258 32.90 -25.80 29.25
N LEU A 259 32.43 -24.77 28.54
CA LEU A 259 31.55 -23.75 29.12
C LEU A 259 30.36 -24.42 29.82
N THR A 260 30.06 -23.97 31.04
CA THR A 260 28.90 -24.48 31.79
C THR A 260 27.67 -23.64 31.54
N TRP A 261 26.49 -24.25 31.71
CA TRP A 261 25.22 -23.53 31.67
C TRP A 261 25.13 -22.42 32.72
N ASN A 262 25.80 -22.57 33.87
CA ASN A 262 25.86 -21.53 34.88
C ASN A 262 26.71 -20.34 34.41
N GLU A 263 27.92 -20.58 33.88
CA GLU A 263 28.78 -19.52 33.33
C GLU A 263 28.10 -18.78 32.17
N LEU A 264 27.38 -19.47 31.27
CA LEU A 264 26.60 -18.77 30.23
C LEU A 264 25.62 -17.77 30.83
N ARG A 265 24.92 -18.14 31.91
CA ARG A 265 23.95 -17.26 32.56
C ARG A 265 24.62 -16.10 33.29
N THR A 266 25.68 -16.37 34.05
CA THR A 266 26.31 -15.36 34.93
C THR A 266 27.35 -14.50 34.23
N ASP A 267 28.03 -15.03 33.22
CA ASP A 267 29.22 -14.39 32.65
C ASP A 267 28.95 -13.84 31.24
N ILE A 268 27.97 -14.40 30.51
CA ILE A 268 27.61 -13.93 29.16
C ILE A 268 26.25 -13.22 29.19
N ILE A 269 25.16 -13.94 29.48
CA ILE A 269 23.78 -13.41 29.40
C ILE A 269 23.57 -12.22 30.34
N ALA A 270 24.13 -12.27 31.56
CA ALA A 270 23.99 -11.19 32.54
C ALA A 270 24.62 -9.86 32.07
N HIS A 271 25.60 -9.92 31.16
CA HIS A 271 26.28 -8.74 30.61
C HIS A 271 25.65 -8.23 29.32
N LEU A 272 24.75 -8.98 28.69
CA LEU A 272 23.97 -8.52 27.55
C LEU A 272 22.80 -7.63 28.03
N LYS A 273 22.59 -6.49 27.36
CA LYS A 273 21.48 -5.58 27.66
C LYS A 273 20.12 -6.18 27.29
N LEU A 274 19.09 -5.83 28.08
CA LEU A 274 17.73 -6.37 27.93
C LEU A 274 17.05 -5.95 26.62
N ASP A 275 17.34 -4.75 26.12
CA ASP A 275 16.76 -4.12 24.94
C ASP A 275 17.51 -4.47 23.64
N ASP A 276 18.18 -5.62 23.61
CA ASP A 276 18.86 -6.17 22.44
C ASP A 276 17.94 -6.20 21.20
N PRO A 277 18.26 -5.45 20.14
CA PRO A 277 17.40 -5.31 18.98
C PRO A 277 17.30 -6.59 18.14
N ALA A 278 18.29 -7.47 18.16
CA ALA A 278 18.24 -8.71 17.41
C ALA A 278 17.47 -9.81 18.15
N GLY A 279 17.29 -9.69 19.48
CA GLY A 279 16.63 -10.69 20.32
C GLY A 279 17.51 -11.88 20.73
N TYR A 280 18.82 -11.78 20.53
CA TYR A 280 19.81 -12.82 20.86
C TYR A 280 19.86 -13.11 22.36
N ARG A 281 19.86 -12.09 23.21
CA ARG A 281 19.84 -12.27 24.67
C ARG A 281 18.61 -13.05 25.12
N ALA A 282 17.43 -12.64 24.65
CA ALA A 282 16.17 -13.29 25.02
C ALA A 282 16.16 -14.76 24.59
N TRP A 283 16.70 -15.04 23.39
CA TRP A 283 16.88 -16.41 22.91
C TRP A 283 17.85 -17.22 23.79
N LEU A 284 19.01 -16.69 24.16
CA LEU A 284 19.95 -17.36 25.06
C LEU A 284 19.35 -17.65 26.45
N VAL A 285 18.56 -16.73 26.99
CA VAL A 285 17.83 -16.94 28.26
C VAL A 285 16.90 -18.15 28.12
N ASN A 286 16.16 -18.25 27.01
CA ASN A 286 15.27 -19.37 26.76
C ASN A 286 16.04 -20.69 26.59
N GLU A 287 17.10 -20.68 25.77
CA GLU A 287 17.92 -21.86 25.51
C GLU A 287 18.64 -22.40 26.74
N SER A 288 18.98 -21.54 27.71
CA SER A 288 19.65 -21.93 28.96
C SER A 288 18.70 -22.37 30.08
N ASN A 289 17.39 -22.22 29.91
CA ASN A 289 16.42 -22.47 30.95
C ASN A 289 16.35 -23.96 31.32
N GLY A 290 16.43 -24.26 32.62
CA GLY A 290 16.38 -25.62 33.15
C GLY A 290 17.60 -26.51 32.83
N LYS A 291 18.65 -25.96 32.21
CA LYS A 291 19.88 -26.70 31.87
C LYS A 291 20.99 -26.45 32.91
N ASP A 292 21.78 -27.47 33.18
CA ASP A 292 22.87 -27.45 34.16
C ASP A 292 24.06 -28.32 33.72
N GLY A 293 25.22 -28.14 34.35
CA GLY A 293 26.47 -28.82 34.00
C GLY A 293 27.21 -28.22 32.80
N ILE A 294 28.13 -29.01 32.23
CA ILE A 294 28.94 -28.65 31.05
C ILE A 294 28.08 -28.78 29.78
N MET A 295 28.25 -27.86 28.83
CA MET A 295 27.45 -27.81 27.60
C MET A 295 27.72 -28.93 26.59
N ASN A 296 28.87 -29.59 26.65
CA ASN A 296 29.29 -30.69 25.74
C ASN A 296 29.10 -30.33 24.25
N GLU A 297 29.83 -29.32 23.75
CA GLU A 297 29.82 -28.83 22.36
C GLU A 297 28.57 -28.03 21.95
N ALA A 298 27.58 -27.87 22.83
CA ALA A 298 26.40 -27.05 22.54
C ALA A 298 26.73 -25.56 22.40
N GLU A 299 27.84 -25.08 22.96
CA GLU A 299 28.27 -23.68 22.95
C GLU A 299 28.34 -23.10 21.52
N ASP A 300 28.85 -23.88 20.55
CA ASP A 300 28.98 -23.44 19.15
C ASP A 300 27.62 -23.19 18.49
N SER A 301 26.62 -23.98 18.86
CA SER A 301 25.24 -23.81 18.38
C SER A 301 24.57 -22.57 18.96
N LEU A 302 25.08 -22.06 20.08
CA LEU A 302 24.57 -20.89 20.79
C LEU A 302 25.24 -19.59 20.38
N ARG A 303 26.35 -19.63 19.63
CA ARG A 303 27.07 -18.41 19.21
C ARG A 303 26.25 -17.57 18.23
N TRP A 304 26.58 -16.28 18.14
CA TRP A 304 25.91 -15.31 17.27
C TRP A 304 25.72 -15.82 15.84
N GLY A 305 26.78 -16.34 15.21
CA GLY A 305 26.71 -16.85 13.85
C GLY A 305 25.68 -17.97 13.67
N SER A 306 25.61 -18.88 14.65
CA SER A 306 24.61 -19.96 14.68
C SER A 306 23.21 -19.42 14.93
N TYR A 307 23.05 -18.45 15.84
CA TYR A 307 21.78 -17.80 16.10
C TYR A 307 21.22 -17.09 14.87
N VAL A 308 21.98 -16.19 14.26
CA VAL A 308 21.46 -15.41 13.13
C VAL A 308 21.17 -16.30 11.92
N LYS A 309 21.99 -17.33 11.67
CA LYS A 309 21.77 -18.29 10.59
C LYS A 309 20.54 -19.18 10.83
N ASN A 310 20.47 -19.80 12.01
CA ASN A 310 19.50 -20.87 12.26
C ASN A 310 18.16 -20.34 12.78
N VAL A 311 18.17 -19.24 13.53
CA VAL A 311 16.97 -18.61 14.10
C VAL A 311 16.49 -17.49 13.18
N LEU A 312 17.30 -16.46 12.96
CA LEU A 312 16.89 -15.29 12.17
C LEU A 312 16.88 -15.54 10.67
N LYS A 313 17.43 -16.66 10.19
CA LYS A 313 17.58 -16.96 8.75
C LYS A 313 18.34 -15.85 8.02
N TYR A 314 19.41 -15.38 8.64
CA TYR A 314 20.25 -14.29 8.15
C TYR A 314 21.69 -14.75 7.93
N GLY A 315 22.39 -14.10 6.99
CA GLY A 315 23.83 -14.25 6.83
C GLY A 315 24.49 -13.06 6.14
N ILE A 316 25.81 -13.07 6.10
CA ILE A 316 26.64 -12.12 5.36
C ILE A 316 27.32 -12.86 4.20
N THR A 317 27.32 -12.25 3.03
CA THR A 317 28.10 -12.73 1.86
C THR A 317 29.59 -12.45 2.02
N ASP A 318 30.44 -13.10 1.23
CA ASP A 318 31.89 -12.85 1.21
C ASP A 318 32.25 -11.38 0.94
N GLY A 319 31.36 -10.62 0.27
CA GLY A 319 31.49 -9.18 0.04
C GLY A 319 30.99 -8.28 1.18
N GLY A 320 30.66 -8.84 2.35
CA GLY A 320 30.20 -8.07 3.52
C GLY A 320 28.75 -7.59 3.43
N LYS A 321 27.94 -8.12 2.49
CA LYS A 321 26.54 -7.72 2.30
C LYS A 321 25.57 -8.64 3.02
N ALA A 322 24.55 -8.07 3.66
CA ALA A 322 23.46 -8.79 4.30
C ALA A 322 22.64 -9.63 3.31
N ARG A 323 22.21 -10.81 3.77
CA ARG A 323 21.23 -11.68 3.13
C ARG A 323 20.23 -12.14 4.19
N VAL A 324 18.96 -12.11 3.81
CA VAL A 324 17.82 -12.45 4.68
C VAL A 324 17.06 -13.62 4.07
N ASP A 325 16.24 -14.28 4.89
CA ASP A 325 15.48 -15.46 4.53
C ASP A 325 16.35 -16.60 3.96
N ILE A 326 17.57 -16.76 4.47
CA ILE A 326 18.52 -17.79 4.01
C ILE A 326 18.12 -19.19 4.49
N GLY A 327 18.28 -20.17 3.59
CA GLY A 327 18.03 -21.58 3.88
C GLY A 327 16.94 -22.19 3.01
N THR A 328 16.94 -23.52 2.87
CA THR A 328 15.96 -24.24 2.06
C THR A 328 14.60 -24.24 2.75
N GLY A 329 13.54 -23.88 2.02
CA GLY A 329 12.17 -23.90 2.53
C GLY A 329 11.83 -22.77 3.51
N VAL A 330 12.69 -21.75 3.63
CA VAL A 330 12.39 -20.57 4.45
C VAL A 330 11.38 -19.69 3.71
N THR A 331 10.24 -19.43 4.34
CA THR A 331 9.23 -18.50 3.84
C THR A 331 9.79 -17.08 3.79
N GLU A 332 9.53 -16.36 2.70
CA GLU A 332 9.90 -14.96 2.57
C GLU A 332 9.35 -14.10 3.71
N GLY A 333 10.16 -13.15 4.18
CA GLY A 333 9.81 -12.26 5.29
C GLY A 333 10.04 -12.87 6.67
N THR A 334 10.61 -14.07 6.77
CA THR A 334 10.91 -14.70 8.06
C THR A 334 11.88 -13.86 8.88
N THR A 335 13.01 -13.43 8.31
CA THR A 335 13.98 -12.59 9.03
C THR A 335 13.35 -11.28 9.48
N ARG A 336 12.63 -10.61 8.57
CA ARG A 336 11.93 -9.35 8.83
C ARG A 336 10.92 -9.49 9.98
N ARG A 337 10.06 -10.51 9.94
CA ARG A 337 9.05 -10.77 10.98
C ARG A 337 9.69 -10.99 12.35
N LEU A 338 10.74 -11.82 12.42
CA LEU A 338 11.41 -12.13 13.68
C LEU A 338 12.05 -10.88 14.31
N LEU A 339 12.73 -10.08 13.50
CA LEU A 339 13.35 -8.82 13.93
C LEU A 339 12.30 -7.77 14.34
N HIS A 340 11.21 -7.66 13.59
CA HIS A 340 10.11 -6.78 13.94
C HIS A 340 9.46 -7.16 15.28
N VAL A 341 9.18 -8.46 15.48
CA VAL A 341 8.61 -8.98 16.75
C VAL A 341 9.56 -8.78 17.93
N ALA A 342 10.87 -8.93 17.71
CA ALA A 342 11.85 -8.78 18.77
C ALA A 342 11.94 -7.33 19.28
N SER A 343 11.98 -6.34 18.38
CA SER A 343 12.31 -4.96 18.77
C SER A 343 11.83 -3.87 17.80
N GLY A 344 11.04 -4.22 16.79
CA GLY A 344 10.57 -3.27 15.77
C GLY A 344 11.62 -2.89 14.71
N VAL A 345 12.70 -3.66 14.57
CA VAL A 345 13.69 -3.48 13.50
C VAL A 345 13.02 -3.67 12.14
N ALA A 346 13.16 -2.68 11.25
CA ALA A 346 12.68 -2.75 9.88
C ALA A 346 13.76 -3.38 8.98
N THR A 347 13.35 -4.28 8.07
CA THR A 347 14.27 -5.02 7.18
C THR A 347 13.98 -4.73 5.71
N TYR A 348 14.87 -3.98 5.07
CA TYR A 348 14.78 -3.57 3.67
C TYR A 348 15.52 -4.55 2.77
N LYS A 349 14.92 -5.72 2.58
CA LYS A 349 15.39 -6.73 1.62
C LYS A 349 15.49 -6.10 0.23
N ASP A 350 16.69 -6.16 -0.36
CA ASP A 350 17.02 -5.58 -1.67
C ASP A 350 16.66 -4.09 -1.81
N GLY A 351 16.70 -3.36 -0.69
CA GLY A 351 16.34 -1.95 -0.57
C GLY A 351 14.84 -1.67 -0.77
N ILE A 352 13.98 -2.69 -0.82
CA ILE A 352 12.56 -2.52 -1.08
C ILE A 352 11.86 -1.87 0.12
N CYS A 353 11.13 -0.79 -0.14
CA CYS A 353 10.30 -0.07 0.82
C CYS A 353 8.96 0.38 0.19
N TYR A 354 8.06 0.89 1.02
CA TYR A 354 6.69 1.21 0.64
C TYR A 354 6.23 2.58 1.15
N TYR A 355 5.44 3.27 0.33
CA TYR A 355 4.77 4.51 0.71
C TYR A 355 3.27 4.39 0.48
N THR A 356 2.48 4.78 1.47
CA THR A 356 1.02 4.78 1.38
C THR A 356 0.51 6.18 1.10
N TYR A 357 -0.44 6.31 0.19
CA TYR A 357 -1.19 7.54 -0.07
C TYR A 357 -2.69 7.24 -0.14
N TRP A 358 -3.49 8.02 0.59
CA TRP A 358 -4.96 7.90 0.58
C TRP A 358 -5.53 8.78 -0.52
N ILE A 359 -6.29 8.19 -1.46
CA ILE A 359 -6.72 8.90 -2.67
C ILE A 359 -7.77 9.94 -2.30
N LYS A 360 -7.49 11.20 -2.64
CA LYS A 360 -8.44 12.30 -2.52
C LYS A 360 -9.32 12.41 -3.76
N HIS A 361 -10.59 12.78 -3.55
CA HIS A 361 -11.57 13.10 -4.58
C HIS A 361 -11.87 14.60 -4.63
N ALA A 362 -12.18 15.19 -3.47
CA ALA A 362 -12.28 16.62 -3.27
C ALA A 362 -11.16 17.12 -2.35
N ASN A 363 -11.02 18.44 -2.18
CA ASN A 363 -10.11 19.04 -1.21
C ASN A 363 -10.84 20.20 -0.54
N ASP A 364 -11.05 20.09 0.76
CA ASP A 364 -11.76 21.12 1.54
C ASP A 364 -10.86 22.28 1.99
N GLN A 365 -9.61 22.30 1.51
CA GLN A 365 -8.58 23.30 1.79
C GLN A 365 -8.15 23.33 3.27
N ASN A 366 -8.44 22.29 4.05
CA ASN A 366 -8.08 22.22 5.45
C ASN A 366 -7.11 21.06 5.74
N GLU A 367 -5.82 21.28 5.49
CA GLU A 367 -4.76 20.28 5.74
C GLU A 367 -4.75 19.72 7.18
N SER A 368 -5.31 20.45 8.15
CA SER A 368 -5.40 19.99 9.54
C SER A 368 -6.36 18.83 9.75
N ASN A 369 -7.24 18.50 8.80
CA ASN A 369 -8.11 17.34 8.88
C ASN A 369 -7.62 16.16 8.03
N ASP A 370 -6.54 16.30 7.28
CA ASP A 370 -6.11 15.29 6.33
C ASP A 370 -5.73 13.96 6.98
N LEU A 371 -5.92 12.87 6.24
CA LEU A 371 -5.46 11.52 6.60
C LEU A 371 -3.93 11.42 6.46
N VAL A 372 -3.23 12.04 7.41
CA VAL A 372 -1.77 12.02 7.52
C VAL A 372 -1.29 11.05 8.61
N ARG A 373 0.04 10.92 8.76
CA ARG A 373 0.70 10.09 9.78
C ARG A 373 0.07 10.29 11.16
N GLY A 374 -0.26 9.19 11.84
CA GLY A 374 -0.85 9.19 13.18
C GLY A 374 -2.35 9.53 13.26
N LYS A 375 -3.01 9.91 12.16
CA LYS A 375 -4.47 10.11 12.13
C LYS A 375 -5.18 8.92 11.47
N ASN A 376 -6.17 8.37 12.17
CA ASN A 376 -6.94 7.21 11.70
C ASN A 376 -8.21 7.58 10.93
N GLU A 377 -8.74 8.78 11.19
CA GLU A 377 -9.90 9.35 10.51
C GLU A 377 -9.75 10.87 10.33
N GLY A 378 -10.41 11.42 9.31
CA GLY A 378 -10.28 12.82 8.92
C GLY A 378 -10.88 13.14 7.56
N GLY A 379 -10.73 14.39 7.11
CA GLY A 379 -11.25 14.91 5.85
C GLY A 379 -12.70 15.38 5.90
N GLY A 380 -13.02 16.30 4.99
CA GLY A 380 -14.35 16.85 4.79
C GLY A 380 -15.27 15.96 3.93
N PRO A 381 -16.50 16.42 3.66
CA PRO A 381 -17.42 15.76 2.75
C PRO A 381 -16.74 15.41 1.42
N MET A 382 -16.89 14.15 0.98
CA MET A 382 -16.33 13.65 -0.29
C MET A 382 -14.83 13.86 -0.51
N GLU A 383 -14.05 14.22 0.51
CA GLU A 383 -12.61 14.44 0.35
C GLU A 383 -11.87 13.14 0.05
N TYR A 384 -12.20 12.06 0.76
CA TYR A 384 -11.60 10.73 0.58
C TYR A 384 -12.62 9.73 0.05
N ALA A 385 -12.79 9.72 -1.27
CA ALA A 385 -13.77 8.90 -1.96
C ALA A 385 -13.22 8.38 -3.30
N ILE A 386 -13.80 7.27 -3.77
CA ILE A 386 -13.71 6.84 -5.16
C ILE A 386 -15.12 6.89 -5.73
N VAL A 387 -15.31 7.69 -6.76
CA VAL A 387 -16.59 7.87 -7.45
C VAL A 387 -16.49 7.28 -8.84
N ARG A 388 -17.53 6.55 -9.23
CA ARG A 388 -17.65 5.94 -10.56
C ARG A 388 -17.42 6.95 -11.69
N ASN A 389 -16.96 6.48 -12.85
CA ASN A 389 -16.73 7.26 -14.06
C ASN A 389 -15.77 8.46 -13.92
N ASN A 390 -14.88 8.42 -12.91
CA ASN A 390 -13.77 9.35 -12.76
C ASN A 390 -12.43 8.65 -13.04
N ILE A 391 -11.45 9.43 -13.49
CA ILE A 391 -10.03 9.05 -13.57
C ILE A 391 -9.30 9.82 -12.47
N TYR A 392 -8.67 9.08 -11.55
CA TYR A 392 -7.79 9.61 -10.53
C TYR A 392 -6.35 9.54 -11.04
N LYS A 393 -5.74 10.69 -11.35
CA LYS A 393 -4.38 10.80 -11.87
C LYS A 393 -3.45 11.28 -10.75
N LEU A 394 -2.65 10.37 -10.20
CA LEU A 394 -1.74 10.61 -9.09
C LEU A 394 -0.32 10.86 -9.60
N ARG A 395 0.19 12.08 -9.46
CA ARG A 395 1.57 12.44 -9.83
C ARG A 395 2.45 12.47 -8.58
N VAL A 396 3.41 11.57 -8.49
CA VAL A 396 4.42 11.61 -7.42
C VAL A 396 5.37 12.78 -7.65
N ARG A 397 5.43 13.70 -6.69
CA ARG A 397 6.22 14.93 -6.76
C ARG A 397 7.57 14.80 -6.09
N SER A 398 7.61 14.22 -4.90
CA SER A 398 8.84 14.07 -4.13
C SER A 398 8.74 13.00 -3.05
N ILE A 399 9.90 12.47 -2.68
CA ILE A 399 10.10 11.54 -1.57
C ILE A 399 11.12 12.18 -0.62
N SER A 400 10.78 12.29 0.66
CA SER A 400 11.59 13.01 1.66
C SER A 400 12.18 12.12 2.75
N THR A 401 11.74 10.87 2.85
CA THR A 401 12.23 9.90 3.85
C THR A 401 12.27 8.51 3.24
N PRO A 402 13.06 7.57 3.79
CA PRO A 402 12.89 6.14 3.50
C PRO A 402 11.43 5.72 3.76
N GLY A 403 10.90 4.87 2.88
CA GLY A 403 9.57 4.25 3.04
C GLY A 403 9.58 3.25 4.20
N GLY A 404 8.44 2.60 4.46
CA GLY A 404 8.40 1.49 5.42
C GLY A 404 8.88 0.20 4.77
N ASP A 405 9.41 -0.75 5.54
CA ASP A 405 9.71 -2.10 5.03
C ASP A 405 8.45 -2.94 4.78
N ILE A 406 7.30 -2.48 5.30
CA ILE A 406 5.94 -2.82 4.87
C ILE A 406 5.12 -1.53 4.65
N PRO A 407 3.99 -1.60 3.91
CA PRO A 407 3.07 -0.46 3.77
C PRO A 407 2.56 0.01 5.13
N GLY A 408 2.55 1.32 5.33
CA GLY A 408 2.20 1.92 6.61
C GLY A 408 2.13 3.44 6.54
N ASP A 409 2.62 4.11 7.58
CA ASP A 409 2.50 5.56 7.79
C ASP A 409 3.53 6.43 7.05
N ARG A 410 4.49 5.81 6.35
CA ARG A 410 5.47 6.53 5.55
C ARG A 410 4.78 7.03 4.28
N THR A 411 4.76 8.35 4.09
CA THR A 411 4.03 9.00 3.00
C THR A 411 4.95 9.55 1.93
N VAL A 412 4.36 9.79 0.77
CA VAL A 412 4.97 10.40 -0.41
C VAL A 412 4.19 11.66 -0.76
N ASN A 413 4.86 12.68 -1.32
CA ASN A 413 4.16 13.86 -1.81
C ASN A 413 3.55 13.57 -3.19
N VAL A 414 2.22 13.66 -3.28
CA VAL A 414 1.47 13.35 -4.48
C VAL A 414 0.52 14.49 -4.80
N ASN A 415 0.52 14.91 -6.06
CA ASN A 415 -0.54 15.76 -6.61
C ASN A 415 -1.61 14.86 -7.22
N VAL A 416 -2.86 15.09 -6.84
CA VAL A 416 -4.01 14.35 -7.39
C VAL A 416 -4.80 15.26 -8.31
N LEU A 417 -5.12 14.75 -9.48
CA LEU A 417 -6.07 15.35 -10.40
C LEU A 417 -7.21 14.35 -10.63
N VAL A 418 -8.44 14.80 -10.46
CA VAL A 418 -9.64 14.00 -10.72
C VAL A 418 -10.32 14.55 -11.96
N GLU A 419 -10.51 13.69 -12.96
CA GLU A 419 -11.12 14.06 -14.23
C GLU A 419 -12.30 13.14 -14.55
N ASN A 420 -13.28 13.66 -15.28
CA ASN A 420 -14.31 12.79 -15.85
C ASN A 420 -13.68 11.79 -16.81
N TRP A 421 -14.05 10.52 -16.69
CA TRP A 421 -13.64 9.48 -17.62
C TRP A 421 -14.42 9.61 -18.93
N LYS A 422 -13.97 10.53 -19.78
CA LYS A 422 -14.64 10.85 -21.05
C LYS A 422 -14.80 9.57 -21.90
N PRO A 423 -16.01 9.30 -22.43
CA PRO A 423 -16.20 8.23 -23.41
C PRO A 423 -15.56 8.61 -24.75
N GLU A 424 -15.01 7.62 -25.47
CA GLU A 424 -14.74 7.76 -26.89
C GLU A 424 -16.06 7.62 -27.65
N THR A 425 -16.51 8.71 -28.27
CA THR A 425 -17.66 8.82 -29.20
C THR A 425 -19.04 8.37 -28.69
N ARG A 426 -20.03 9.24 -28.92
CA ARG A 426 -21.40 9.15 -28.44
C ARG A 426 -22.22 8.20 -29.35
N GLU A 427 -23.05 7.35 -28.77
CA GLU A 427 -23.96 6.48 -29.54
C GLU A 427 -25.36 7.10 -29.62
N GLU A 428 -25.89 7.22 -30.85
CA GLU A 428 -27.30 7.54 -31.10
C GLU A 428 -28.12 6.25 -31.06
N ILE A 429 -29.08 6.14 -30.13
CA ILE A 429 -29.92 4.95 -30.00
C ILE A 429 -31.22 5.15 -30.79
N ILE A 430 -31.35 4.45 -31.91
CA ILE A 430 -32.58 4.43 -32.74
C ILE A 430 -33.48 3.29 -32.27
N ILE A 431 -34.64 3.62 -31.67
CA ILE A 431 -35.65 2.63 -31.30
C ILE A 431 -36.57 2.37 -32.49
N LYS A 432 -36.46 1.19 -33.11
CA LYS A 432 -37.36 0.77 -34.19
C LYS A 432 -38.61 0.11 -33.61
N PRO A 433 -39.81 0.38 -34.12
CA PRO A 433 -41.00 -0.40 -33.79
C PRO A 433 -40.78 -1.88 -34.13
N LYS A 434 -41.32 -2.78 -33.30
CA LYS A 434 -41.49 -4.18 -33.71
C LYS A 434 -42.75 -4.26 -34.57
N SER A 435 -42.57 -4.64 -35.83
CA SER A 435 -43.63 -5.01 -36.78
C SER A 435 -44.54 -6.10 -36.25
#